data_AF-A0A482D7H3-F1
#
_entry.id   AF-A0A482D7H3-F1
#
_cell.length_a   1.000
_cell.length_b   1.000
_cell.length_c   1.000
_cell.angle_alpha   90.00
_cell.angle_beta   90.00
_cell.angle_gamma   90.00
#
_symmetry.space_group_name_H-M   'P 1'
#
loop_
_entity.id
_entity.type
_entity.pdbx_description
1 polymer ?
#
loop_
_entity_poly.entity_id
_entity_poly.type
_entity_poly.pdbx_seq_one_letter_code
_entity_poly.pdbx_strand_id
1 'polypeptide(L)'
;MGYYDVMQVCLNGHQITDHYNELQQHRKDFCGNCGAKTIHTCPKCNEPIRGDYVIPNVIGGGPTSIPSHCHKCGAKYPWATKINKTIKFPRVHIPNWVTRNLEKIVITVIITVLLAWLGLR
;
A
#
# COMPACT_ATOMS: atom_id res chain seq x y z
N MET A 1 -35.14 -4.20 8.98
CA MET A 1 -34.38 -4.23 7.71
C MET A 1 -33.12 -3.42 7.93
N GLY A 2 -31.95 -3.93 7.55
CA GLY A 2 -30.70 -3.18 7.60
C GLY A 2 -30.44 -2.45 6.28
N TYR A 3 -29.45 -1.57 6.28
CA TYR A 3 -29.03 -0.81 5.09
C TYR A 3 -27.50 -0.73 5.03
N TYR A 4 -26.96 -0.48 3.83
CA TYR A 4 -25.55 -0.16 3.68
C TYR A 4 -25.35 1.35 3.84
N ASP A 5 -24.43 1.77 4.71
CA ASP A 5 -23.87 3.11 4.61
C ASP A 5 -22.85 3.16 3.44
N VAL A 6 -22.14 4.28 3.31
CA VAL A 6 -21.23 4.58 2.22
C VAL A 6 -19.79 4.53 2.73
N MET A 7 -18.91 3.93 1.95
CA MET A 7 -17.48 3.91 2.23
C MET A 7 -16.78 5.06 1.52
N GLN A 8 -15.78 5.64 2.18
CA GLN A 8 -14.79 6.52 1.56
C GLN A 8 -13.43 5.83 1.51
N VAL A 9 -12.83 5.80 0.32
CA VAL A 9 -11.54 5.12 0.07
C VAL A 9 -10.66 6.06 -0.75
N CYS A 10 -9.35 6.05 -0.49
CA CYS A 10 -8.42 6.79 -1.33
C CYS A 10 -8.17 6.10 -2.67
N LEU A 11 -7.72 6.84 -3.68
CA LEU A 11 -7.39 6.30 -5.01
C LEU A 11 -6.29 5.21 -4.98
N ASN A 12 -5.58 5.06 -3.87
CA ASN A 12 -4.59 4.01 -3.63
C ASN A 12 -5.13 2.81 -2.82
N GLY A 13 -6.38 2.85 -2.34
CA GLY A 13 -7.03 1.72 -1.67
C GLY A 13 -6.88 1.69 -0.16
N HIS A 14 -6.59 2.81 0.50
CA HIS A 14 -6.73 2.91 1.96
C HIS A 14 -8.16 3.34 2.30
N GLN A 15 -8.85 2.53 3.12
CA GLN A 15 -10.15 2.90 3.68
C GLN A 15 -9.98 4.09 4.63
N ILE A 16 -10.88 5.07 4.49
CA ILE A 16 -10.95 6.25 5.36
C ILE A 16 -12.04 6.05 6.40
N THR A 17 -13.23 5.65 5.95
CA THR A 17 -14.37 5.29 6.78
C THR A 17 -15.32 4.42 5.95
N ASP A 18 -16.06 3.54 6.61
CA ASP A 18 -17.17 2.74 6.11
C ASP A 18 -18.54 3.29 6.54
N HIS A 19 -18.57 4.42 7.24
CA HIS A 19 -19.76 5.14 7.69
C HIS A 19 -19.74 6.61 7.21
N TYR A 20 -19.60 6.82 5.91
CA TYR A 20 -19.45 8.15 5.34
C TYR A 20 -20.66 9.04 5.65
N ASN A 21 -21.90 8.54 5.64
CA ASN A 21 -23.06 9.39 5.92
C ASN A 21 -23.27 9.60 7.41
N GLU A 22 -23.13 8.55 8.22
CA GLU A 22 -23.38 8.61 9.66
C GLU A 22 -22.28 9.34 10.43
N LEU A 23 -21.00 9.14 10.06
CA LEU A 23 -19.85 9.66 10.80
C LEU A 23 -19.07 10.69 9.99
N GLN A 24 -19.70 11.85 9.78
CA GLN A 24 -19.15 12.93 8.93
C GLN A 24 -17.78 13.43 9.39
N GLN A 25 -17.49 13.37 10.70
CA GLN A 25 -16.20 13.76 11.29
C GLN A 25 -15.03 12.87 10.84
N HIS A 26 -15.29 11.68 10.31
CA HIS A 26 -14.25 10.78 9.80
C HIS A 26 -13.95 10.98 8.31
N ARG A 27 -14.73 11.82 7.62
CA ARG A 27 -14.49 12.16 6.22
C ARG A 27 -13.18 12.90 6.06
N LYS A 28 -12.44 12.56 5.00
CA LYS A 28 -11.20 13.25 4.64
C LYS A 28 -11.10 13.41 3.14
N ASP A 29 -10.79 14.61 2.64
CA ASP A 29 -10.60 14.84 1.20
C ASP A 29 -9.36 14.13 0.66
N PHE A 30 -8.36 13.95 1.52
CA PHE A 30 -7.09 13.30 1.21
C PHE A 30 -6.74 12.23 2.25
N CYS A 31 -6.05 11.19 1.80
CA CYS A 31 -5.61 10.09 2.64
C CYS A 31 -4.47 10.52 3.56
N GLY A 32 -4.62 10.31 4.88
CA GLY A 32 -3.53 10.56 5.83
C GLY A 32 -2.31 9.66 5.65
N ASN A 33 -2.46 8.48 5.05
CA ASN A 33 -1.35 7.52 4.89
C ASN A 33 -0.52 7.76 3.63
N CYS A 34 -1.11 8.29 2.55
CA CYS A 34 -0.44 8.40 1.26
C CYS A 34 -0.73 9.69 0.48
N GLY A 35 -1.50 10.63 1.02
CA GLY A 35 -1.83 11.90 0.38
C GLY A 35 -2.77 11.83 -0.82
N ALA A 36 -3.18 10.64 -1.27
CA ALA A 36 -4.06 10.49 -2.42
C ALA A 36 -5.48 11.02 -2.13
N LYS A 37 -6.11 11.62 -3.14
CA LYS A 37 -7.52 12.04 -3.10
C LYS A 37 -8.43 10.85 -2.74
N THR A 38 -9.51 11.15 -2.04
CA THR A 38 -10.51 10.15 -1.64
C THR A 38 -11.77 10.24 -2.50
N ILE A 39 -12.46 9.11 -2.62
CA ILE A 39 -13.73 8.98 -3.32
C ILE A 39 -14.70 8.17 -2.45
N HIS A 40 -15.99 8.48 -2.58
CA HIS A 40 -17.08 7.75 -1.92
C HIS A 40 -18.15 7.28 -2.94
N THR A 41 -17.96 7.61 -4.21
CA THR A 41 -18.77 7.13 -5.34
C THR A 41 -17.89 6.48 -6.40
N CYS A 42 -18.50 5.61 -7.20
CA CYS A 42 -17.86 4.98 -8.34
C CYS A 42 -17.54 6.03 -9.41
N PRO A 43 -16.28 6.15 -9.87
CA PRO A 43 -15.92 7.13 -10.89
C PRO A 43 -16.52 6.84 -12.27
N LYS A 44 -17.11 5.65 -12.48
CA LYS A 44 -17.73 5.25 -13.76
C LYS A 44 -19.24 5.47 -13.82
N CYS A 45 -19.97 5.21 -12.75
CA CYS A 45 -21.44 5.32 -12.73
C CYS A 45 -21.98 6.20 -11.60
N ASN A 46 -21.10 6.82 -10.83
CA ASN A 46 -21.40 7.67 -9.67
C ASN A 46 -22.19 7.00 -8.54
N GLU A 47 -22.29 5.67 -8.54
CA GLU A 47 -22.94 4.92 -7.46
C GLU A 47 -22.13 5.01 -6.16
N PRO A 48 -22.77 5.24 -5.00
CA PRO A 48 -22.08 5.19 -3.72
C PRO A 48 -21.37 3.84 -3.49
N ILE A 49 -20.17 3.89 -2.92
CA ILE A 49 -19.40 2.70 -2.59
C ILE A 49 -20.01 2.13 -1.31
N ARG A 50 -20.43 0.86 -1.30
CA ARG A 50 -21.03 0.24 -0.10
C ARG A 50 -20.00 0.21 1.04
N GLY A 51 -20.40 0.77 2.17
CA GLY A 51 -19.71 0.71 3.46
C GLY A 51 -20.30 -0.36 4.34
N ASP A 52 -20.38 -0.08 5.64
CA ASP A 52 -20.86 -1.03 6.63
C ASP A 52 -22.35 -1.33 6.44
N TYR A 53 -22.77 -2.53 6.87
CA TYR A 53 -24.17 -2.92 6.88
C TYR A 53 -24.77 -2.68 8.27
N VAL A 54 -25.54 -1.61 8.38
CA VAL A 54 -26.11 -1.14 9.63
C VAL A 54 -27.49 -1.76 9.84
N ILE A 55 -27.70 -2.33 11.03
CA ILE A 55 -29.01 -2.75 11.52
C ILE A 55 -29.37 -1.81 12.68
N PRO A 56 -30.47 -1.03 12.58
CA PRO A 56 -30.86 -0.12 13.65
C PRO A 56 -30.97 -0.84 15.01
N ASN A 57 -30.42 -0.22 16.06
CA ASN A 57 -30.39 -0.73 17.44
C ASN A 57 -29.58 -2.01 17.66
N VAL A 58 -28.76 -2.43 16.68
CA VAL A 58 -27.82 -3.55 16.82
C VAL A 58 -26.41 -3.03 16.67
N ILE A 59 -25.57 -3.28 17.67
CA ILE A 59 -24.15 -2.98 17.61
C ILE A 59 -23.46 -4.20 16.98
N GLY A 60 -23.23 -4.15 15.68
CA GLY A 60 -22.35 -5.06 14.96
C GLY A 60 -20.95 -4.44 14.85
N GLY A 61 -19.91 -5.27 14.95
CA GLY A 61 -18.53 -4.82 14.82
C GLY A 61 -17.71 -5.81 14.01
N GLY A 62 -17.17 -5.36 12.88
CA GLY A 62 -16.31 -6.15 12.04
C GLY A 62 -15.63 -5.27 10.99
N PRO A 63 -14.45 -5.64 10.49
CA PRO A 63 -13.80 -4.86 9.44
C PRO A 63 -14.60 -4.95 8.14
N THR A 64 -15.01 -3.80 7.58
CA THR A 64 -15.58 -3.76 6.24
C THR A 64 -14.48 -3.94 5.20
N SER A 65 -14.64 -4.92 4.31
CA SER A 65 -13.66 -5.17 3.24
C SER A 65 -13.80 -4.13 2.12
N ILE A 66 -12.67 -3.61 1.61
CA ILE A 66 -12.66 -2.67 0.47
C ILE A 66 -13.01 -3.43 -0.82
N PRO A 67 -14.10 -3.07 -1.52
CA PRO A 67 -14.50 -3.77 -2.73
C PRO A 67 -13.51 -3.53 -3.88
N SER A 68 -13.30 -4.54 -4.71
CA SER A 68 -12.47 -4.43 -5.92
C SER A 68 -13.23 -3.92 -7.15
N HIS A 69 -14.56 -4.13 -7.18
CA HIS A 69 -15.44 -3.77 -8.28
C HIS A 69 -16.70 -3.06 -7.77
N CYS A 70 -17.26 -2.19 -8.61
CA CYS A 70 -18.54 -1.55 -8.33
C CYS A 70 -19.69 -2.57 -8.36
N HIS A 71 -20.51 -2.57 -7.32
CA HIS A 71 -21.64 -3.48 -7.19
C HIS A 71 -22.77 -3.20 -8.19
N LYS A 72 -22.83 -1.99 -8.77
CA LYS A 72 -23.86 -1.58 -9.74
C LYS A 72 -23.43 -1.75 -11.20
N CYS A 73 -22.25 -1.26 -11.57
CA CYS A 73 -21.79 -1.29 -12.97
C CYS A 73 -20.69 -2.32 -13.26
N GLY A 74 -20.18 -3.04 -12.24
CA GLY A 74 -19.13 -4.05 -12.40
C GLY A 74 -17.73 -3.51 -12.70
N ALA A 75 -17.55 -2.19 -12.86
CA ALA A 75 -16.24 -1.61 -13.16
C ALA A 75 -15.24 -1.81 -12.00
N LYS A 76 -13.98 -2.10 -12.32
CA LYS A 76 -12.88 -2.10 -11.35
C LYS A 76 -12.68 -0.73 -10.75
N TYR A 77 -12.47 -0.67 -9.44
CA TYR A 77 -12.05 0.58 -8.80
C TYR A 77 -10.57 0.91 -9.10
N PRO A 78 -10.16 2.18 -8.98
CA PRO A 78 -8.78 2.61 -9.28
C PRO A 78 -7.72 1.82 -8.50
N TRP A 79 -7.96 1.54 -7.22
CA TRP A 79 -7.03 0.77 -6.38
C TRP A 79 -6.94 -0.70 -6.77
N ALA A 80 -8.01 -1.30 -7.30
CA ALA A 80 -8.00 -2.71 -7.72
C ALA A 80 -7.15 -2.96 -8.97
N THR A 81 -6.80 -1.89 -9.70
CA THR A 81 -5.91 -1.97 -10.87
C THR A 81 -4.45 -1.81 -10.47
N LYS A 82 -4.18 -1.23 -9.28
CA LYS A 82 -2.82 -1.09 -8.76
C LYS A 82 -2.38 -2.42 -8.18
N ILE A 83 -1.54 -3.12 -8.93
CA ILE A 83 -0.81 -4.27 -8.40
C ILE A 83 0.15 -3.71 -7.34
N ASN A 84 -0.21 -3.82 -6.07
CA ASN A 84 0.71 -3.52 -4.98
C ASN A 84 1.83 -4.56 -5.05
N LYS A 85 2.94 -4.22 -5.71
CA LYS A 85 4.21 -4.96 -5.61
C LYS A 85 4.79 -4.75 -4.20
N THR A 86 4.10 -5.20 -3.15
CA THR A 86 4.76 -5.41 -1.87
C THR A 86 5.52 -6.72 -1.95
N ILE A 87 6.67 -6.68 -2.62
CA ILE A 87 7.70 -7.69 -2.39
C ILE A 87 8.27 -7.35 -1.02
N LYS A 88 7.74 -7.97 0.04
CA LYS A 88 8.40 -7.98 1.34
C LYS A 88 9.65 -8.84 1.18
N PHE A 89 10.78 -8.24 0.81
CA PHE A 89 12.05 -8.91 0.98
C PHE A 89 12.25 -9.11 2.49
N PRO A 90 12.50 -10.35 2.96
CA PRO A 90 12.92 -10.53 4.34
C PRO A 90 14.15 -9.66 4.57
N ARG A 91 14.23 -9.01 5.73
CA ARG A 91 15.44 -8.31 6.16
C ARG A 91 16.52 -9.36 6.36
N VAL A 92 17.25 -9.70 5.28
CA VAL A 92 18.39 -10.60 5.36
C VAL A 92 19.46 -9.87 6.16
N HIS A 93 19.78 -10.37 7.35
CA HIS A 93 20.97 -9.95 8.06
C HIS A 93 22.16 -10.47 7.25
N ILE A 94 22.85 -9.56 6.55
CA ILE A 94 24.10 -9.89 5.86
C ILE A 94 25.19 -9.89 6.94
N PRO A 95 25.73 -11.04 7.32
CA PRO A 95 26.76 -11.08 8.36
C PRO A 95 28.03 -10.40 7.85
N ASN A 96 28.69 -9.64 8.73
CA ASN A 96 29.83 -8.79 8.41
C ASN A 96 31.04 -9.53 7.79
N TRP A 97 31.13 -10.86 7.88
CA TRP A 97 32.18 -11.63 7.20
C TRP A 97 32.02 -11.65 5.68
N VAL A 98 30.78 -11.48 5.18
CA VAL A 98 30.48 -11.42 3.73
C VAL A 98 31.01 -10.13 3.11
N THR A 99 31.00 -9.02 3.85
CA THR A 99 31.50 -7.71 3.39
C THR A 99 33.00 -7.49 3.67
N ARG A 100 33.57 -8.19 4.65
CA ARG A 100 34.97 -8.02 5.10
C ARG A 100 36.07 -8.48 4.14
N ASN A 101 35.73 -9.18 3.06
CA ASN A 101 36.72 -9.68 2.10
C ASN A 101 36.86 -8.81 0.84
N LEU A 102 35.92 -7.92 0.56
CA LEU A 102 35.97 -7.09 -0.66
C LEU A 102 37.09 -6.04 -0.59
N GLU A 103 37.27 -5.38 0.56
CA GLU A 103 38.32 -4.36 0.73
C GLU A 103 39.72 -4.97 0.63
N LYS A 104 39.92 -6.15 1.22
CA LYS A 104 41.22 -6.83 1.19
C LYS A 104 41.59 -7.31 -0.22
N ILE A 105 40.63 -7.89 -0.95
CA ILE A 105 40.87 -8.35 -2.33
C ILE A 105 41.20 -7.18 -3.24
N VAL A 106 40.47 -6.05 -3.16
CA VAL A 106 40.74 -4.85 -3.97
C VAL A 106 42.13 -4.30 -3.67
N ILE A 107 42.51 -4.18 -2.40
CA ILE A 107 43.84 -3.69 -2.01
C ILE A 107 44.94 -4.63 -2.51
N THR A 108 44.80 -5.95 -2.37
CA THR A 108 45.81 -6.91 -2.86
C THR A 108 45.94 -6.87 -4.38
N VAL A 109 44.84 -6.75 -5.13
CA VAL A 109 44.88 -6.62 -6.59
C VAL A 109 45.55 -5.30 -7.00
N ILE A 110 45.22 -4.18 -6.36
CA ILE A 110 45.85 -2.89 -6.63
C ILE A 110 47.36 -2.94 -6.35
N ILE A 111 47.78 -3.50 -5.21
CA ILE A 111 49.19 -3.61 -4.84
C ILE A 111 49.95 -4.52 -5.82
N THR A 112 49.40 -5.67 -6.19
CA THR A 112 50.06 -6.58 -7.14
C THR A 112 50.18 -5.98 -8.54
N VAL A 113 49.17 -5.25 -9.01
CA VAL A 113 49.22 -4.51 -10.29
C VAL A 113 50.26 -3.39 -10.22
N LEU A 114 50.33 -2.62 -9.13
CA LEU A 114 51.34 -1.56 -8.93
C LEU A 114 52.76 -2.13 -8.86
N LEU A 115 52.99 -3.21 -8.12
CA LEU A 115 54.30 -3.87 -8.01
C LEU A 115 54.76 -4.43 -9.37
N ALA A 116 53.83 -4.99 -10.15
CA ALA A 116 54.12 -5.44 -11.52
C ALA A 116 54.47 -4.26 -12.45
N TRP A 117 53.77 -3.13 -12.33
CA TRP A 117 54.05 -1.91 -13.11
C TRP A 117 55.41 -1.28 -12.76
N LEU A 118 55.82 -1.37 -11.49
CA LEU A 118 57.09 -0.85 -10.99
C LEU A 118 58.26 -1.85 -11.12
N GLY A 119 58.03 -3.07 -11.61
CA GLY A 119 59.06 -4.09 -11.80
C GLY A 119 59.67 -4.65 -10.50
N LEU A 120 58.99 -4.49 -9.36
CA LEU A 120 59.48 -4.82 -8.01
C LEU A 120 59.07 -6.22 -7.52
N ARG A 121 58.97 -7.21 -8.42
CA ARG A 121 58.45 -8.53 -8.09
C ARG A 121 59.53 -9.51 -7.63
#